data_AF-A0A3D3WAN6-F1
#
_entry.id   AF-A0A3D3WAN6-F1
#
_cell.length_a   1.000
_cell.length_b   1.000
_cell.length_c   1.000
_cell.angle_alpha   90.00
_cell.angle_beta   90.00
_cell.angle_gamma   90.00
#
_symmetry.space_group_name_H-M   'P 1'
#
loop_
_entity.id
_entity.type
_entity.pdbx_description
1 polymer ?
#
loop_
_entity_poly.entity_id
_entity_poly.type
_entity_poly.pdbx_seq_one_letter_code
_entity_poly.pdbx_strand_id
1 'polypeptide(L)'
;MIDLRSDTVTQPTEAMRQAMVSAQVGDDVYGEDTEINALQELAAQIVGKEAALFVPSGTMGNQLAIMTLTRRGDEIIAGAW
;
A
#
# COMPACT_ATOMS: atom_id res chain seq x y z
N MET A 1 -23.11 5.00 16.05
CA MET A 1 -23.40 3.66 15.52
C MET A 1 -22.19 2.80 15.85
N ILE A 2 -22.38 1.62 16.43
CA ILE A 2 -21.29 0.66 16.67
C ILE A 2 -21.27 -0.30 15.48
N ASP A 3 -20.17 -0.32 14.72
CA ASP A 3 -20.01 -1.16 13.53
C ASP A 3 -18.86 -2.14 13.75
N LEU A 4 -19.17 -3.44 13.76
CA LEU A 4 -18.24 -4.55 14.03
C LEU A 4 -18.06 -5.47 12.82
N ARG A 5 -18.44 -5.02 11.62
CA ARG A 5 -18.37 -5.85 10.41
C ARG A 5 -16.93 -6.12 9.96
N SER A 6 -16.05 -5.13 10.09
CA SER A 6 -14.65 -5.17 9.65
C SER A 6 -13.91 -3.95 10.20
N ASP A 7 -12.60 -4.01 10.34
CA ASP A 7 -11.76 -2.83 10.59
C ASP A 7 -11.69 -1.90 9.37
N THR A 8 -11.93 -2.40 8.17
CA THR A 8 -11.96 -1.60 6.92
C THR A 8 -13.04 -0.52 6.88
N VAL A 9 -13.95 -0.47 7.86
CA VAL A 9 -14.98 0.58 7.98
C VAL A 9 -14.45 1.87 8.63
N THR A 10 -13.18 1.88 9.07
CA THR A 10 -12.53 3.05 9.67
C THR A 10 -12.65 4.29 8.80
N GLN A 11 -12.87 5.44 9.44
CA GLN A 11 -12.86 6.75 8.79
C GLN A 11 -11.57 7.49 9.14
N PRO A 12 -11.01 8.30 8.21
CA PRO A 12 -9.82 9.08 8.52
C PRO A 12 -10.12 10.10 9.62
N THR A 13 -9.18 10.21 10.56
CA THR A 13 -9.22 11.19 11.64
C THR A 13 -9.08 12.61 11.09
N GLU A 14 -9.37 13.62 11.91
CA GLU A 14 -9.21 15.02 11.48
C GLU A 14 -7.75 15.33 11.11
N ALA A 15 -6.78 14.86 11.90
CA ALA A 15 -5.36 15.04 11.59
C ALA A 15 -4.97 14.39 10.25
N MET A 16 -5.50 13.20 9.95
CA MET A 16 -5.27 12.55 8.64
C MET A 16 -5.88 13.38 7.50
N ARG A 17 -7.09 13.92 7.67
CA ARG A 17 -7.72 14.79 6.66
C ARG A 17 -6.90 16.04 6.40
N GLN A 18 -6.38 16.68 7.46
CA GLN A 18 -5.52 17.86 7.31
C GLN A 18 -4.19 17.54 6.62
N ALA A 19 -3.57 16.39 6.94
CA ALA A 19 -2.38 15.92 6.24
C ALA A 19 -2.66 15.70 4.75
N MET A 20 -3.77 15.04 4.40
CA MET A 20 -4.16 14.83 3.00
C MET A 20 -4.39 16.13 2.23
N VAL A 21 -5.02 17.13 2.86
CA VAL A 21 -5.30 18.43 2.22
C VAL A 21 -4.02 19.24 1.98
N SER A 22 -3.00 19.06 2.82
CA SER A 22 -1.73 19.80 2.76
C SER A 22 -0.59 19.05 2.05
N ALA A 23 -0.84 17.81 1.62
CA ALA A 23 0.12 16.94 0.95
C ALA A 23 0.70 17.57 -0.33
N GLN A 24 2.02 17.46 -0.50
CA GLN A 24 2.70 17.88 -1.73
C GLN A 24 2.66 16.76 -2.77
N VAL A 25 1.70 16.84 -3.70
CA VAL A 25 1.44 15.82 -4.71
C VAL A 25 2.16 16.10 -6.04
N GLY A 26 2.38 15.05 -6.82
CA GLY A 26 2.99 15.10 -8.14
C GLY A 26 2.47 13.99 -9.06
N ASP A 27 3.11 13.77 -10.19
CA ASP A 27 2.79 12.64 -11.07
C ASP A 27 3.63 11.41 -10.68
N ASP A 28 3.00 10.45 -10.02
CA ASP A 28 3.65 9.22 -9.55
C ASP A 28 4.16 8.33 -10.70
N VAL A 29 3.56 8.39 -11.90
CA VAL A 29 4.06 7.62 -13.05
C VAL A 29 5.45 8.09 -13.48
N TYR A 30 5.74 9.38 -13.31
CA TYR A 30 7.06 9.95 -13.53
C TYR A 30 7.93 9.97 -12.25
N GLY A 31 7.42 9.48 -11.12
CA GLY A 31 8.12 9.46 -9.83
C GLY A 31 8.22 10.83 -9.16
N GLU A 32 7.37 11.78 -9.54
CA GLU A 32 7.43 13.17 -9.08
C GLU A 32 6.55 13.45 -7.83
N ASP A 33 5.78 12.45 -7.37
CA ASP A 33 4.96 12.59 -6.16
C ASP A 33 5.79 12.44 -4.88
N THR A 34 6.04 13.56 -4.20
CA THR A 34 6.93 13.60 -3.03
C THR A 34 6.37 12.85 -1.82
N GLU A 35 5.05 12.82 -1.63
CA GLU A 35 4.42 12.16 -0.49
C GLU A 35 4.36 10.64 -0.69
N ILE A 36 4.13 10.17 -1.92
CA ILE A 36 4.24 8.74 -2.27
C ILE A 36 5.68 8.26 -2.10
N ASN A 37 6.67 9.02 -2.58
CA ASN A 37 8.08 8.68 -2.42
C ASN A 37 8.46 8.56 -0.93
N ALA A 38 8.10 9.55 -0.11
CA ALA A 38 8.36 9.52 1.33
C ALA A 38 7.68 8.33 2.04
N LEU A 39 6.43 8.02 1.67
CA LEU A 39 5.71 6.86 2.20
C LEU A 39 6.42 5.54 1.87
N GLN A 40 6.88 5.38 0.64
CA GLN A 40 7.59 4.17 0.19
C GLN A 40 8.95 4.03 0.85
N GLU A 41 9.73 5.12 0.97
CA GLU A 41 11.01 5.13 1.68
C GLU A 41 10.83 4.73 3.15
N LEU A 42 9.86 5.33 3.83
CA LEU A 42 9.55 5.00 5.21
C LEU A 42 9.12 3.54 5.36
N ALA A 43 8.23 3.05 4.49
CA ALA A 43 7.79 1.66 4.51
C ALA A 43 8.97 0.69 4.33
N ALA A 44 9.84 0.94 3.34
CA ALA A 44 11.02 0.14 3.08
C ALA A 44 11.97 0.10 4.30
N GLN A 45 12.19 1.25 4.96
CA GLN A 45 12.98 1.35 6.18
C GLN A 45 12.37 0.54 7.34
N ILE A 46 11.06 0.66 7.57
CA ILE A 46 10.36 -0.04 8.65
C ILE A 46 10.51 -1.56 8.53
N VAL A 47 10.40 -2.10 7.31
CA VAL A 47 10.48 -3.55 7.08
C VAL A 47 11.89 -4.05 6.74
N GLY A 48 12.89 -3.17 6.70
CA GLY A 48 14.28 -3.51 6.38
C GLY A 48 14.45 -4.04 4.95
N LYS A 49 13.79 -3.41 3.97
CA LYS A 49 13.87 -3.75 2.55
C LYS A 49 14.47 -2.60 1.75
N GLU A 50 14.98 -2.93 0.57
CA GLU A 50 15.62 -1.97 -0.33
C GLU A 50 14.61 -0.99 -0.96
N ALA A 51 13.36 -1.43 -1.15
CA ALA A 51 12.30 -0.64 -1.78
C ALA A 51 10.91 -1.06 -1.29
N ALA A 52 9.92 -0.19 -1.50
CA ALA A 52 8.50 -0.45 -1.33
C ALA A 52 7.70 0.19 -2.47
N LEU A 53 6.45 -0.25 -2.64
CA LEU A 53 5.55 0.26 -3.69
C LEU A 53 4.16 0.54 -3.09
N PHE A 54 3.64 1.75 -3.27
CA PHE A 54 2.27 2.09 -2.91
C PHE A 54 1.28 1.51 -3.93
N VAL A 55 0.19 0.91 -3.43
CA VAL A 55 -0.85 0.31 -4.28
C VAL A 55 -2.24 0.63 -3.72
N PRO A 56 -3.30 0.71 -4.58
CA PRO A 56 -4.64 1.08 -4.14
C PRO A 56 -5.33 0.08 -3.19
N SER A 57 -4.87 -1.17 -3.13
CA SER A 57 -5.48 -2.20 -2.29
C SER A 57 -4.53 -3.33 -1.95
N GLY A 58 -4.79 -4.02 -0.83
CA GLY A 58 -4.08 -5.25 -0.47
C GLY A 58 -4.23 -6.35 -1.52
N THR A 59 -5.37 -6.41 -2.22
CA THR A 59 -5.57 -7.34 -3.34
C THR A 59 -4.57 -7.08 -4.46
N MET A 60 -4.39 -5.83 -4.89
CA MET A 60 -3.40 -5.49 -5.92
C MET A 60 -1.97 -5.79 -5.44
N GLY A 61 -1.64 -5.46 -4.18
CA GLY A 61 -0.33 -5.77 -3.60
C GLY A 61 0.01 -7.26 -3.68
N ASN A 62 -0.92 -8.12 -3.27
CA ASN A 62 -0.73 -9.57 -3.37
C ASN A 62 -0.64 -10.06 -4.82
N GLN A 63 -1.46 -9.53 -5.75
CA GLN A 63 -1.39 -9.92 -7.16
C GLN A 63 -0.07 -9.52 -7.81
N LEU A 64 0.44 -8.31 -7.55
CA LEU A 64 1.75 -7.88 -8.04
C LEU A 64 2.88 -8.74 -7.47
N ALA A 65 2.83 -9.06 -6.16
CA ALA A 65 3.82 -9.94 -5.54
C ALA A 65 3.83 -11.33 -6.19
N ILE A 66 2.65 -11.93 -6.42
CA ILE A 66 2.50 -13.20 -7.12
C ILE A 66 3.09 -13.12 -8.53
N MET A 67 2.68 -12.12 -9.32
CA MET A 67 3.15 -11.95 -10.69
C MET A 67 4.66 -11.70 -10.79
N THR A 68 5.24 -11.05 -9.77
CA THR A 68 6.68 -10.75 -9.72
C THR A 68 7.51 -11.98 -9.33
N LEU A 69 7.00 -12.80 -8.42
CA LEU A 69 7.71 -13.96 -7.86
C LEU A 69 7.50 -15.26 -8.64
N THR A 70 6.53 -15.30 -9.55
CA THR A 70 6.13 -16.53 -10.26
C THR A 70 6.03 -16.34 -11.77
N ARG A 71 6.00 -17.46 -12.49
CA ARG A 71 5.73 -17.56 -13.92
C ARG A 71 4.49 -18.41 -14.18
N ARG A 72 3.99 -18.36 -15.41
CA ARG A 72 2.88 -19.23 -15.83
C ARG A 72 3.26 -20.70 -15.63
N GLY A 73 2.45 -21.42 -14.86
CA GLY A 73 2.65 -22.83 -14.55
C GLY A 73 3.35 -23.09 -13.22
N ASP A 74 3.89 -22.06 -12.56
CA ASP A 74 4.40 -22.19 -11.20
C ASP A 74 3.25 -22.38 -10.19
N GLU A 75 3.60 -22.92 -9.03
CA GLU A 75 2.66 -23.18 -7.93
C GLU A 75 2.96 -22.25 -6.74
N ILE A 76 1.91 -21.82 -6.05
CA ILE A 76 2.00 -21.08 -4.79
C ILE A 76 1.44 -21.97 -3.68
N ILE A 77 2.30 -22.34 -2.74
CA ILE A 77 1.87 -23.03 -1.52
C ILE A 77 1.24 -22.00 -0.58
N ALA A 78 -0.05 -22.15 -0.29
CA ALA A 78 -0.79 -21.29 0.63
C ALA A 78 -1.63 -22.14 1.60
N GLY A 79 -1.82 -21.64 2.82
CA GLY A 79 -2.67 -22.29 3.81
C GLY A 79 -4.16 -22.11 3.51
N ALA A 80 -4.98 -23.02 4.04
CA ALA A 80 -6.43 -22.82 4.13
C ALA A 80 -6.76 -21.97 5.36
N TRP A 81 -7.54 -20.90 5.17
CA TRP A 81 -8.05 -20.03 6.23
C TRP A 81 -9.42 -20.52 6.69
#